data_AF-A0AAJ2A4G5-F1
#
_entry.id   AF-A0AAJ2A4G5-F1
#
_cell.length_a   1.000
_cell.length_b   1.000
_cell.length_c   1.000
_cell.angle_alpha   90.00
_cell.angle_beta   90.00
_cell.angle_gamma   90.00
#
_symmetry.space_group_name_H-M   'P 1'
#
loop_
_entity.id
_entity.type
_entity.pdbx_description
1 polymer ?
#
loop_
_entity_poly.entity_id
_entity_poly.type
_entity_poly.pdbx_seq_one_letter_code
_entity_poly.pdbx_strand_id
1 'polypeptide(L)'
;MGSARPTIFADKHGARIARRVPIEMFAVEVLRAYLDERRSMKCATSWLFVTTASGKPMRPDTLLIRVRAALHEANLSAPDESPRLLRNTFGRRFLIAGKLMKRSVS
;
A
#
# COMPACT_ATOMS: atom_id res chain seq x y z
N MET A 1 16.53 11.57 19.61
CA MET A 1 15.37 12.09 18.84
C MET A 1 14.64 10.91 18.21
N GLY A 2 13.43 10.59 18.68
CA GLY A 2 12.67 9.45 18.16
C GLY A 2 12.23 9.72 16.72
N SER A 3 12.75 8.95 15.77
CA SER A 3 12.25 8.98 14.38
C SER A 3 10.80 8.54 14.40
N ALA A 4 9.87 9.49 14.26
CA ALA A 4 8.46 9.17 14.15
C ALA A 4 8.27 8.30 12.90
N ARG A 5 7.64 7.12 13.06
CA ARG A 5 7.38 6.23 11.91
C ARG A 5 6.64 7.01 10.84
N PRO A 6 7.10 7.01 9.58
CA PRO A 6 6.37 7.64 8.48
C PRO A 6 4.95 7.10 8.41
N THR A 7 3.99 7.94 8.04
CA THR A 7 2.59 7.55 7.94
C THR A 7 2.00 8.05 6.62
N ILE A 8 1.12 7.26 6.01
CA ILE A 8 0.23 7.75 4.94
C ILE A 8 -1.11 8.20 5.55
N PHE A 9 -1.71 9.24 4.97
CA PHE A 9 -3.08 9.62 5.27
C PHE A 9 -4.00 8.99 4.21
N ALA A 10 -4.98 8.22 4.67
CA ALA A 10 -6.02 7.66 3.80
C ALA A 10 -7.31 8.41 4.07
N ASP A 11 -7.82 9.11 3.05
CA ASP A 11 -9.10 9.81 3.10
C ASP A 11 -10.27 8.86 3.37
N LYS A 12 -11.39 9.44 3.80
CA LYS A 12 -12.65 8.72 3.96
C LYS A 12 -13.07 8.12 2.61
N HIS A 13 -13.44 6.84 2.61
CA HIS A 13 -13.92 6.15 1.41
C HIS A 13 -15.02 5.15 1.76
N GLY A 14 -16.24 5.43 1.30
CA GLY A 14 -17.44 4.67 1.69
C GLY A 14 -17.62 4.65 3.21
N ALA A 15 -17.80 3.45 3.77
CA ALA A 15 -17.93 3.23 5.21
C ALA A 15 -16.60 3.38 6.00
N ARG A 16 -15.45 3.55 5.32
CA ARG A 16 -14.14 3.66 5.98
C ARG A 16 -13.85 5.12 6.33
N ILE A 17 -13.65 5.39 7.62
CA ILE A 17 -13.23 6.71 8.11
C ILE A 17 -11.80 7.06 7.67
N ALA A 18 -11.52 8.36 7.60
CA ALA A 18 -10.17 8.87 7.37
C ALA A 18 -9.24 8.41 8.50
N ARG A 19 -8.00 8.05 8.16
CA ARG A 19 -7.04 7.54 9.15
C ARG A 19 -5.60 7.74 8.70
N ARG A 20 -4.70 7.85 9.68
CA ARG A 20 -3.26 7.70 9.46
C ARG A 20 -2.89 6.22 9.54
N VAL A 21 -2.15 5.73 8.55
CA VAL A 21 -1.63 4.36 8.52
C VAL A 21 -0.11 4.44 8.65
N PRO A 22 0.50 3.83 9.68
CA PRO A 22 1.95 3.78 9.79
C PRO A 22 2.54 2.93 8.67
N ILE A 23 3.66 3.40 8.14
CA ILE A 23 4.47 2.70 7.14
C ILE A 23 5.52 1.89 7.89
N GLU A 24 5.59 0.60 7.63
CA GLU A 24 6.64 -0.26 8.16
C GLU A 24 7.98 0.02 7.45
N MET A 25 9.09 -0.10 8.18
CA MET A 25 10.40 0.34 7.70
C MET A 25 10.82 -0.30 6.38
N PHE A 26 10.48 -1.58 6.16
CA PHE A 26 10.79 -2.27 4.91
C PHE A 26 10.16 -1.64 3.66
N ALA A 27 9.06 -0.87 3.83
CA ALA A 27 8.34 -0.25 2.73
C ALA A 27 8.75 1.21 2.49
N VAL A 28 9.49 1.84 3.41
CA VAL A 28 9.81 3.26 3.34
C VAL A 28 10.64 3.59 2.10
N GLU A 29 11.72 2.84 1.86
CA GLU A 29 12.62 3.12 0.74
C GLU A 29 11.97 2.88 -0.62
N VAL A 30 11.16 1.81 -0.74
CA VAL A 30 10.40 1.52 -1.96
C VAL A 30 9.39 2.63 -2.27
N LEU A 31 8.69 3.13 -1.24
CA LEU A 31 7.74 4.24 -1.41
C LEU A 31 8.42 5.56 -1.75
N ARG A 32 9.62 5.82 -1.21
CA ARG A 32 10.41 7.00 -1.56
C ARG A 32 10.85 6.97 -3.02
N ALA A 33 11.47 5.88 -3.46
CA ALA A 33 11.88 5.70 -4.85
C ALA A 33 10.69 5.87 -5.81
N TYR A 34 9.54 5.27 -5.48
CA TYR A 34 8.33 5.44 -6.26
C TYR A 34 7.82 6.89 -6.29
N LEU A 35 7.86 7.61 -5.16
CA LEU A 35 7.45 9.01 -5.07
C LEU A 35 8.33 9.93 -5.93
N ASP A 36 9.64 9.66 -5.98
CA ASP A 36 10.56 10.47 -6.78
C ASP A 36 10.30 10.28 -8.28
N GLU A 37 10.09 9.05 -8.74
CA GLU A 37 9.65 8.74 -10.11
C GLU A 37 8.26 9.33 -10.41
N ARG A 38 7.35 9.29 -9.43
CA ARG A 38 6.00 9.84 -9.59
C ARG A 38 6.00 11.36 -9.75
N ARG A 39 6.96 12.05 -9.12
CA ARG A 39 7.14 13.51 -9.21
C ARG A 39 7.78 13.94 -10.52
N SER A 40 8.67 13.14 -11.09
CA SER A 40 9.28 13.41 -12.39
C SER A 40 8.30 13.19 -13.56
N MET A 41 7.26 12.37 -13.35
CA MET A 41 6.25 12.08 -14.35
C MET A 41 5.30 13.27 -14.60
N LYS A 42 5.21 13.71 -15.86
CA LYS A 42 4.14 14.64 -16.31
C LYS A 42 2.80 13.91 -16.30
N CYS A 43 2.09 14.03 -15.19
CA CYS A 43 0.81 13.38 -14.95
C CYS A 43 -0.20 14.43 -14.50
N ALA A 44 -1.36 14.48 -15.15
CA ALA A 44 -2.39 15.51 -14.90
C ALA A 44 -3.09 15.36 -13.53
N THR A 45 -2.83 14.28 -12.79
CA THR A 45 -3.47 14.00 -11.51
C THR A 45 -2.47 14.02 -10.35
N SER A 46 -2.97 14.15 -9.13
CA SER A 46 -2.19 14.07 -7.88
C SER A 46 -2.26 12.69 -7.21
N TRP A 47 -2.83 11.68 -7.88
CA TRP A 47 -2.91 10.32 -7.34
C TRP A 47 -1.52 9.73 -7.10
N LEU A 48 -1.31 9.14 -5.93
CA LEU A 48 -0.06 8.47 -5.59
C LEU A 48 0.19 7.33 -6.59
N PHE A 49 -0.76 6.39 -6.72
CA PHE A 49 -0.66 5.28 -7.64
C PHE A 49 -1.44 5.52 -8.94
N VAL A 50 -0.73 5.55 -10.06
CA VAL A 50 -1.29 5.71 -11.41
C VAL A 50 -0.89 4.54 -12.29
N THR A 51 -1.73 4.16 -13.25
CA THR A 51 -1.45 3.02 -14.16
C THR A 51 -0.62 3.38 -15.37
N THR A 52 -0.63 4.65 -15.76
CA THR A 52 -0.06 5.17 -17.00
C THR A 52 0.28 6.65 -16.84
N ALA A 53 1.15 7.19 -17.68
CA ALA A 53 1.48 8.63 -17.73
C ALA A 53 0.24 9.52 -17.98
N SER A 54 -0.85 8.96 -18.51
CA SER A 54 -2.14 9.66 -18.64
C SER A 54 -2.86 9.93 -17.32
N GLY A 55 -2.31 9.48 -16.18
CA GLY A 55 -2.75 9.87 -14.84
C GLY A 55 -4.07 9.29 -14.38
N LYS A 56 -4.60 8.29 -15.10
CA LYS A 56 -5.81 7.59 -14.68
C LYS A 56 -5.56 6.83 -13.36
N PRO A 57 -6.54 6.82 -12.43
CA PRO A 57 -6.42 6.09 -11.19
C PRO A 57 -6.27 4.60 -11.49
N MET A 58 -5.48 3.90 -10.67
CA MET A 58 -5.34 2.46 -10.78
C MET A 58 -6.67 1.76 -10.53
N ARG A 59 -7.14 1.00 -11.53
CA ARG A 59 -8.34 0.17 -11.40
C ARG A 59 -8.05 -1.02 -10.48
N PRO A 60 -9.03 -1.48 -9.68
CA PRO A 60 -8.88 -2.65 -8.84
C PRO A 60 -8.38 -3.90 -9.59
N ASP A 61 -8.88 -4.13 -10.81
CA ASP A 61 -8.48 -5.29 -11.63
C ASP A 61 -7.02 -5.19 -12.07
N THR A 62 -6.55 -3.98 -12.39
CA THR A 62 -5.14 -3.75 -12.73
C THR A 62 -4.25 -4.03 -11.52
N LEU A 63 -4.66 -3.62 -10.32
CA LEU A 63 -3.93 -3.95 -9.09
C LEU A 63 -3.90 -5.46 -8.86
N LEU A 64 -5.02 -6.15 -9.07
CA LEU A 64 -5.10 -7.62 -8.96
C LEU A 64 -4.10 -8.30 -9.90
N ILE A 65 -4.07 -7.92 -11.18
CA ILE A 65 -3.13 -8.47 -12.17
C ILE A 65 -1.68 -8.22 -11.74
N ARG A 66 -1.35 -7.01 -11.30
CA ARG A 66 0.02 -6.67 -10.87
C ARG A 66 0.44 -7.44 -9.62
N VAL A 67 -0.44 -7.61 -8.65
CA VAL A 67 -0.16 -8.42 -7.45
C VAL A 67 0.05 -9.89 -7.83
N ARG A 68 -0.79 -10.43 -8.72
CA ARG A 68 -0.66 -11.82 -9.17
C ARG A 68 0.68 -12.07 -9.85
N ALA A 69 1.05 -11.21 -10.80
CA ALA A 69 2.33 -11.28 -11.48
C ALA A 69 3.52 -11.25 -10.49
N ALA A 70 3.51 -10.32 -9.54
CA ALA A 70 4.57 -10.22 -8.53
C ALA A 70 4.67 -11.46 -7.62
N LEU A 71 3.55 -12.10 -7.29
CA LEU A 71 3.57 -13.35 -6.52
C LEU A 71 4.18 -14.50 -7.34
N HIS A 72 3.81 -14.62 -8.61
CA HIS A 72 4.39 -15.62 -9.51
C HIS A 72 5.90 -15.41 -9.73
N GLU A 73 6.34 -14.17 -9.96
CA GLU A 73 7.77 -13.83 -10.09
C GLU A 73 8.57 -14.19 -8.82
N ALA A 74 7.93 -14.09 -7.65
CA ALA A 74 8.51 -14.52 -6.38
C ALA A 74 8.41 -16.04 -6.14
N ASN A 75 7.93 -16.83 -7.10
CA ASN A 75 7.64 -18.26 -6.99
C ASN A 75 6.70 -18.60 -5.80
N LEU A 76 5.77 -17.70 -5.50
CA LEU A 76 4.76 -17.89 -4.45
C LEU A 76 3.45 -18.28 -5.10
N SER A 77 2.93 -19.46 -4.73
CA SER A 77 1.58 -19.89 -5.09
C SER A 77 0.69 -19.95 -3.85
N ALA A 78 -0.54 -19.45 -3.99
CA ALA A 78 -1.53 -19.48 -2.91
C ALA A 78 -2.94 -19.71 -3.47
N PRO A 79 -3.89 -20.22 -2.66
CA PRO A 79 -5.28 -20.42 -3.11
C PRO A 79 -6.01 -19.14 -3.54
N ASP A 80 -5.53 -17.97 -3.09
CA ASP A 80 -6.07 -16.65 -3.46
C ASP A 80 -4.90 -15.70 -3.74
N GLU A 81 -4.51 -15.53 -4.99
CA GLU A 81 -3.45 -14.61 -5.40
C GLU A 81 -4.04 -13.22 -5.68
N SER A 82 -4.46 -12.55 -4.60
CA SER A 82 -5.08 -11.23 -4.64
C SER A 82 -4.53 -10.29 -3.57
N PRO A 83 -4.81 -8.97 -3.66
CA PRO A 83 -4.44 -8.02 -2.61
C PRO A 83 -4.97 -8.40 -1.21
N ARG A 84 -6.06 -9.19 -1.15
CA ARG A 84 -6.64 -9.67 0.11
C ARG A 84 -5.69 -10.64 0.82
N LEU A 85 -4.96 -11.49 0.08
CA LEU A 85 -3.95 -12.38 0.66
C LEU A 85 -2.86 -11.56 1.36
N LEU A 86 -2.32 -10.54 0.69
CA LEU A 86 -1.29 -9.66 1.26
C LEU A 86 -1.76 -9.02 2.57
N ARG A 87 -3.00 -8.49 2.57
CA ARG A 87 -3.61 -7.91 3.78
C ARG A 87 -3.75 -8.94 4.90
N ASN A 88 -4.22 -10.15 4.59
CA ASN A 88 -4.41 -11.21 5.58
C ASN A 88 -3.08 -11.67 6.16
N THR A 89 -2.06 -11.85 5.33
CA THR A 89 -0.71 -12.23 5.76
C THR A 89 -0.11 -11.17 6.68
N PHE A 90 -0.21 -9.89 6.31
CA PHE A 90 0.25 -8.79 7.16
C PHE A 90 -0.50 -8.76 8.50
N GLY A 91 -1.82 -8.84 8.47
CA GLY A 91 -2.65 -8.85 9.69
C GLY A 91 -2.31 -10.02 10.62
N ARG A 92 -2.16 -11.24 10.08
CA ARG A 92 -1.78 -12.43 10.86
C ARG A 92 -0.41 -12.25 11.52
N ARG A 93 0.59 -11.73 10.79
CA ARG A 93 1.93 -11.44 11.37
C ARG A 93 1.85 -10.46 12.53
N PHE A 94 1.01 -9.43 12.43
CA PHE A 94 0.81 -8.46 13.52
C PHE A 94 0.13 -9.09 14.75
N LEU A 95 -0.89 -9.93 14.53
CA LEU A 95 -1.57 -10.65 15.62
C LEU A 95 -0.63 -11.61 16.34
N ILE A 96 0.14 -12.41 15.59
CA ILE A 96 1.11 -13.36 16.16
C ILE A 96 2.19 -12.62 16.96
N ALA A 97 2.62 -11.44 16.51
CA ALA A 97 3.59 -10.63 17.22
C ALA A 97 3.02 -9.89 18.46
N GLY A 98 1.75 -10.13 18.84
CA GLY A 98 1.08 -9.43 19.93
C GLY A 98 0.86 -7.94 19.68
N LYS A 99 1.03 -7.47 18.44
CA LYS A 99 0.89 -6.06 18.07
C LYS A 99 -0.56 -5.79 17.71
N LEU A 100 -1.34 -5.32 18.68
CA LEU A 100 -2.62 -4.69 18.39
C LEU A 100 -2.35 -3.42 17.56
N MET A 101 -3.08 -3.26 16.46
CA MET A 101 -3.06 -2.05 15.66
C MET A 101 -3.58 -0.91 16.55
N LYS A 102 -2.69 -0.15 17.19
CA LYS A 102 -3.06 1.03 17.98
C LYS A 102 -3.79 1.98 17.03
N ARG A 103 -5.12 2.04 17.15
CA ARG A 103 -5.91 3.10 16.53
C ARG A 103 -5.45 4.39 17.21
N SER A 104 -4.65 5.18 16.51
CA SER A 104 -4.47 6.57 16.88
C SER A 104 -5.81 7.26 16.65
N VAL A 105 -6.64 7.30 17.69
CA VAL A 105 -7.76 8.23 17.78
C VAL A 105 -7.10 9.58 18.04
N SER A 106 -7.25 10.48 17.08
CA SER A 106 -6.99 11.91 17.29
C SER A 106 -8.30 12.61 17.52
#